data_AF-A0A9J7AF64-F1
#
_entry.id   AF-A0A9J7AF64-F1
#
_cell.length_a   1.000
_cell.length_b   1.000
_cell.length_c   1.000
_cell.angle_alpha   90.00
_cell.angle_beta   90.00
_cell.angle_gamma   90.00
#
_symmetry.space_group_name_H-M   'P 1'
#
loop_
_entity.id
_entity.type
_entity.pdbx_description
1 polymer ?
#
loop_
_entity_poly.entity_id
_entity_poly.type
_entity_poly.pdbx_seq_one_letter_code
_entity_poly.pdbx_strand_id
1 'polypeptide(L)'
;MPNDLLFANDHSGHTDASMPGSEDTRSWRVLIADDEPDVHRITRMVLTGFQFDGRRVELISAYTGEEAREIMQQNDDIAVALLDVVMEEDHAGLNVARYIREELKNRYTRIVLRTGQPGQAPEQEVIRTYDINDYKDKTELTTTKLNTLMYATLRSYRDICILDEHRRGLERVIKASAEVFSAGEISHFASAVLGQVTNLLGLEQTALYCSNTDQPDDLQLSQKRFRVLAATGDMQAFSDVDSFDNMPSHIRGVFEKAMKSRSSQYYDKHYVGYFASERGSENLLYVQYHKEPSELDKQLLEIYATNVTITYENLLMREDIVETQNELVYMLGEAVEQRSQETGAHVKRVAKISEFLALAYGLSAKESELIKMASPLHDVGKVAIPDHILNKPGKHEPDEWLIMKSHATIGHDLLSKSDRRVLQLGAIIAKQHHERWDGNGYPEGLSGENIHIAGRITALADVFDALGSKRCYKEAWPVEKIVKLITSESGKHFDPQLVEILIAHIDEIAAIREHFPD
;
A
#
# COMPACT_ATOMS: atom_id res chain seq x y z
N MET A 1 -33.68 -49.97 -12.72
CA MET A 1 -33.30 -51.02 -11.75
C MET A 1 -32.71 -52.18 -12.52
N PRO A 2 -31.54 -52.69 -12.11
CA PRO A 2 -30.57 -53.29 -13.00
C PRO A 2 -30.45 -54.81 -12.83
N ASN A 3 -29.95 -55.45 -13.88
CA ASN A 3 -29.32 -56.76 -13.95
C ASN A 3 -28.34 -56.60 -15.12
N ASP A 4 -27.12 -57.11 -15.15
CA ASP A 4 -26.28 -57.82 -14.21
C ASP A 4 -25.00 -58.08 -15.04
N LEU A 5 -23.85 -58.23 -14.37
CA LEU A 5 -22.70 -59.04 -14.83
C LEU A 5 -21.85 -58.52 -16.01
N LEU A 6 -20.56 -58.85 -16.18
CA LEU A 6 -19.64 -59.76 -15.50
C LEU A 6 -18.20 -59.34 -15.92
N PHE A 7 -17.27 -59.19 -14.97
CA PHE A 7 -15.83 -59.58 -14.90
C PHE A 7 -14.94 -59.57 -16.19
N ALA A 8 -13.62 -59.32 -16.16
CA ALA A 8 -12.61 -59.90 -15.27
C ALA A 8 -11.19 -59.28 -15.47
N ASN A 9 -10.37 -59.31 -14.39
CA ASN A 9 -8.97 -59.80 -14.22
C ASN A 9 -7.92 -59.60 -15.35
N ASP A 10 -6.60 -59.41 -15.15
CA ASP A 10 -5.69 -59.71 -14.03
C ASP A 10 -4.30 -59.02 -14.21
N HIS A 11 -3.62 -58.80 -13.07
CA HIS A 11 -2.16 -58.81 -12.78
C HIS A 11 -1.08 -58.09 -13.63
N SER A 12 -0.38 -57.14 -12.99
CA SER A 12 1.09 -57.11 -12.76
C SER A 12 1.43 -55.85 -11.93
N GLY A 13 2.09 -55.93 -10.77
CA GLY A 13 3.55 -56.03 -10.63
C GLY A 13 4.10 -54.70 -10.08
N HIS A 14 4.53 -54.69 -8.81
CA HIS A 14 5.07 -53.54 -8.06
C HIS A 14 6.11 -52.69 -8.82
N THR A 15 6.05 -51.36 -8.64
CA THR A 15 7.19 -50.56 -8.18
C THR A 15 6.67 -49.34 -7.40
N ASP A 16 7.14 -49.19 -6.17
CA ASP A 16 7.00 -48.00 -5.33
C ASP A 16 7.51 -46.77 -6.08
N ALA A 17 6.60 -45.86 -6.44
CA ALA A 17 6.96 -44.52 -6.84
C ALA A 17 7.09 -43.66 -5.58
N SER A 18 8.30 -43.63 -5.04
CA SER A 18 8.73 -42.74 -3.96
C SER A 18 8.44 -41.27 -4.30
N MET A 19 7.65 -40.63 -3.45
CA MET A 19 7.37 -39.18 -3.45
C MET A 19 8.53 -38.41 -2.79
N PRO A 20 9.02 -37.31 -3.38
CA PRO A 20 9.74 -36.25 -2.64
C PRO A 20 8.94 -34.92 -2.77
N GLY A 21 8.57 -34.16 -1.74
CA GLY A 21 9.21 -33.92 -0.46
C GLY A 21 9.78 -32.49 -0.44
N SER A 22 8.96 -31.46 -0.19
CA SER A 22 9.44 -30.28 0.54
C SER A 22 9.23 -30.58 2.02
N GLU A 23 10.32 -31.03 2.63
CA GLU A 23 10.39 -31.42 4.02
C GLU A 23 10.23 -30.21 4.95
N ASP A 24 8.99 -29.82 5.22
CA ASP A 24 8.66 -29.47 6.60
C ASP A 24 8.57 -30.80 7.38
N THR A 25 9.75 -31.31 7.74
CA THR A 25 10.02 -32.57 8.45
C THR A 25 9.44 -32.63 9.86
N ARG A 26 8.75 -31.58 10.29
CA ARG A 26 8.19 -31.50 11.63
C ARG A 26 7.01 -32.45 11.76
N SER A 27 7.13 -33.34 12.74
CA SER A 27 6.06 -34.25 13.13
C SER A 27 4.91 -33.47 13.75
N TRP A 28 3.67 -33.96 13.58
CA TRP A 28 2.52 -33.43 14.31
C TRP A 28 2.71 -33.67 15.81
N ARG A 29 2.89 -32.60 16.58
CA ARG A 29 3.09 -32.73 18.03
C ARG A 29 1.76 -32.98 18.73
N VAL A 30 1.70 -34.04 19.51
CA VAL A 30 0.51 -34.47 20.24
C VAL A 30 0.88 -34.68 21.70
N LEU A 31 0.24 -33.91 22.56
CA LEU A 31 0.37 -34.04 24.01
C LEU A 31 -0.53 -35.18 24.50
N ILE A 32 0.00 -36.03 25.35
CA ILE A 32 -0.73 -37.01 26.14
C ILE A 32 -0.55 -36.62 27.60
N ALA A 33 -1.61 -36.24 28.28
CA ALA A 33 -1.63 -35.98 29.72
C ALA A 33 -2.46 -37.05 30.42
N ASP A 34 -1.82 -37.95 31.15
CA ASP A 34 -2.45 -39.08 31.85
C ASP A 34 -1.50 -39.52 32.97
N ASP A 35 -2.00 -39.80 34.17
CA ASP A 35 -1.15 -40.25 35.28
C ASP A 35 -0.79 -41.74 35.16
N GLU A 36 -1.50 -42.51 34.33
CA GLU A 36 -1.27 -43.94 34.11
C GLU A 36 -0.19 -44.20 33.02
N PRO A 37 1.01 -44.73 33.37
CA PRO A 37 2.06 -44.96 32.39
C PRO A 37 1.68 -45.94 31.27
N ASP A 38 0.76 -46.86 31.56
CA ASP A 38 0.25 -47.84 30.60
C ASP A 38 -0.51 -47.17 29.44
N VAL A 39 -1.27 -46.10 29.71
CA VAL A 39 -2.00 -45.35 28.68
C VAL A 39 -1.04 -44.71 27.68
N HIS A 40 0.09 -44.16 28.15
CA HIS A 40 1.13 -43.61 27.29
C HIS A 40 1.75 -44.69 26.39
N ARG A 41 2.05 -45.88 26.94
CA ARG A 41 2.61 -46.99 26.15
C ARG A 41 1.63 -47.47 25.08
N ILE A 42 0.35 -47.65 25.44
CA ILE A 42 -0.68 -48.12 24.51
C ILE A 42 -0.90 -47.09 23.40
N THR A 43 -1.06 -45.82 23.76
CA THR A 43 -1.24 -44.72 22.79
C THR A 43 -0.05 -44.65 21.82
N ARG A 44 1.18 -44.77 22.34
CA ARG A 44 2.40 -44.80 21.53
C ARG A 44 2.43 -46.01 20.59
N MET A 45 2.08 -47.19 21.08
CA MET A 45 2.03 -48.42 20.28
C MET A 45 1.03 -48.30 19.13
N VAL A 46 -0.16 -47.74 19.39
CA VAL A 46 -1.19 -47.53 18.36
C VAL A 46 -0.74 -46.54 17.29
N LEU A 47 -0.06 -45.45 17.69
CA LEU A 47 0.29 -44.34 16.79
C LEU A 47 1.69 -44.45 16.17
N THR A 48 2.48 -45.50 16.46
CA THR A 48 3.86 -45.66 15.97
C THR A 48 3.98 -45.60 14.43
N GLY A 49 2.96 -46.04 13.70
CA GLY A 49 2.91 -45.99 12.22
C GLY A 49 1.92 -44.97 11.66
N PHE A 50 1.28 -44.16 12.51
CA PHE A 50 0.26 -43.21 12.06
C PHE A 50 0.89 -42.06 11.27
N GLN A 51 0.27 -41.73 10.13
CA GLN A 51 0.67 -40.60 9.30
C GLN A 51 -0.56 -39.82 8.87
N PHE A 52 -0.45 -38.50 8.88
CA PHE A 52 -1.44 -37.60 8.32
C PHE A 52 -0.73 -36.54 7.48
N ASP A 53 -1.19 -36.37 6.24
CA ASP A 53 -0.62 -35.41 5.29
C ASP A 53 0.90 -35.62 5.04
N GLY A 54 1.33 -36.89 5.00
CA GLY A 54 2.74 -37.27 4.83
C GLY A 54 3.63 -37.07 6.06
N ARG A 55 3.10 -36.54 7.17
CA ARG A 55 3.85 -36.29 8.41
C ARG A 55 3.50 -37.33 9.48
N ARG A 56 4.50 -37.73 10.26
CA ARG A 56 4.34 -38.59 11.44
C ARG A 56 3.84 -37.79 12.64
N VAL A 57 3.43 -38.48 13.69
CA VAL A 57 3.05 -37.88 14.97
C VAL A 57 4.20 -38.02 15.97
N GLU A 58 4.52 -36.94 16.66
CA GLU A 58 5.43 -36.92 17.81
C GLU A 58 4.61 -36.83 19.09
N LEU A 59 4.80 -37.80 19.99
CA LEU A 59 4.05 -37.90 21.24
C LEU A 59 4.86 -37.35 22.41
N ILE A 60 4.33 -36.28 23.02
CA ILE A 60 4.87 -35.64 24.22
C ILE A 60 4.04 -36.13 25.40
N SER A 61 4.69 -36.67 26.43
CA SER A 61 4.01 -37.18 27.63
C SER A 61 4.06 -36.14 28.76
N ALA A 62 2.93 -35.96 29.44
CA ALA A 62 2.80 -35.33 30.75
C ALA A 62 2.09 -36.32 31.69
N TYR A 63 2.57 -36.45 32.92
CA TYR A 63 2.00 -37.36 33.92
C TYR A 63 1.16 -36.62 34.98
N THR A 64 1.18 -35.29 34.95
CA THR A 64 0.35 -34.43 35.82
C THR A 64 -0.23 -33.27 35.01
N GLY A 65 -1.27 -32.63 35.55
CA GLY A 65 -1.83 -31.41 34.99
C GLY A 65 -0.83 -30.26 34.93
N GLU A 66 0.06 -30.13 35.93
CA GLU A 66 1.07 -29.08 35.94
C GLU A 66 2.14 -29.28 34.85
N GLU A 67 2.65 -30.51 34.68
CA GLU A 67 3.55 -30.84 33.57
C GLU A 67 2.90 -30.54 32.21
N ALA A 68 1.62 -30.86 32.05
CA ALA A 68 0.88 -30.57 30.82
C ALA A 68 0.79 -29.06 30.55
N ARG A 69 0.59 -28.24 31.59
CA ARG A 69 0.59 -26.77 31.47
C ARG A 69 1.95 -26.22 31.06
N GLU A 70 3.03 -26.68 31.68
CA GLU A 70 4.39 -26.27 31.34
C GLU A 70 4.72 -26.62 29.88
N ILE A 71 4.37 -27.83 29.44
CA ILE A 71 4.56 -28.26 28.05
C ILE A 71 3.76 -27.38 27.08
N MET A 72 2.48 -27.10 27.37
CA MET A 72 1.65 -26.22 26.53
C MET A 72 2.16 -24.77 26.51
N GLN A 73 2.78 -24.30 27.59
CA GLN A 73 3.34 -22.95 27.67
C GLN A 73 4.64 -22.83 26.85
N GLN A 74 5.44 -23.90 26.80
CA GLN A 74 6.71 -23.93 26.07
C GLN A 74 6.55 -24.24 24.58
N ASN A 75 5.39 -24.74 24.16
CA ASN A 75 5.15 -25.20 22.79
C ASN A 75 3.82 -24.64 22.25
N ASP A 76 3.91 -23.77 21.25
CA ASP A 76 2.77 -23.12 20.61
C ASP A 76 2.15 -23.91 19.44
N ASP A 77 2.78 -25.02 19.04
CA ASP A 77 2.43 -25.82 17.86
C ASP A 77 1.93 -27.24 18.19
N ILE A 78 1.52 -27.48 19.45
CA ILE A 78 0.86 -28.74 19.82
C ILE A 78 -0.48 -28.83 19.09
N ALA A 79 -0.59 -29.78 18.16
CA ALA A 79 -1.74 -29.93 17.29
C ALA A 79 -2.94 -30.54 18.03
N VAL A 80 -2.68 -31.56 18.86
CA VAL A 80 -3.71 -32.28 19.63
C VAL A 80 -3.24 -32.46 21.07
N ALA A 81 -4.13 -32.23 22.02
CA ALA A 81 -3.94 -32.55 23.43
C ALA A 81 -4.95 -33.62 23.84
N LEU A 82 -4.46 -34.83 24.10
CA LEU A 82 -5.23 -35.94 24.68
C LEU A 82 -5.08 -35.85 26.20
N LEU A 83 -6.10 -35.35 26.89
CA LEU A 83 -6.04 -35.10 28.33
C LEU A 83 -6.95 -36.07 29.07
N ASP A 84 -6.46 -36.72 30.12
CA ASP A 84 -7.31 -37.42 31.06
C ASP A 84 -8.03 -36.43 31.98
N VAL A 85 -9.31 -36.67 32.25
CA VAL A 85 -10.12 -35.80 33.11
C VAL A 85 -9.62 -35.82 34.56
N VAL A 86 -9.31 -37.01 35.07
CA VAL A 86 -8.88 -37.28 36.45
C VAL A 86 -7.43 -37.71 36.41
N MET A 87 -6.54 -37.00 37.11
CA MET A 87 -5.13 -37.38 37.27
C MET A 87 -4.77 -37.26 38.76
N GLU A 88 -3.85 -36.34 39.13
CA GLU A 88 -3.55 -36.03 40.53
C GLU A 88 -4.75 -35.45 41.30
N GLU A 89 -5.69 -34.83 40.58
CA GLU A 89 -6.95 -34.29 41.09
C GLU A 89 -8.13 -34.69 40.17
N ASP A 90 -9.34 -34.72 40.72
CA ASP A 90 -10.59 -35.10 40.02
C ASP A 90 -10.90 -34.23 38.78
N HIS A 91 -10.31 -33.05 38.68
CA HIS A 91 -10.55 -32.09 37.60
C HIS A 91 -9.26 -31.59 36.94
N ALA A 92 -8.15 -32.30 37.10
CA ALA A 92 -6.84 -31.89 36.59
C ALA A 92 -6.88 -31.63 35.06
N GLY A 93 -7.43 -32.55 34.26
CA GLY A 93 -7.53 -32.38 32.81
C GLY A 93 -8.44 -31.23 32.37
N LEU A 94 -9.54 -31.02 33.10
CA LEU A 94 -10.45 -29.89 32.87
C LEU A 94 -9.75 -28.56 33.15
N ASN A 95 -8.95 -28.51 34.21
CA ASN A 95 -8.14 -27.35 34.57
C ASN A 95 -7.05 -27.05 33.53
N VAL A 96 -6.45 -28.08 32.91
CA VAL A 96 -5.53 -27.92 31.77
C VAL A 96 -6.25 -27.40 30.54
N ALA A 97 -7.42 -27.97 30.21
CA ALA A 97 -8.21 -27.50 29.06
C ALA A 97 -8.60 -26.02 29.20
N ARG A 98 -9.05 -25.62 30.39
CA ARG A 98 -9.34 -24.21 30.71
C ARG A 98 -8.10 -23.33 30.57
N TYR A 99 -6.96 -23.76 31.11
CA TYR A 99 -5.70 -23.03 30.98
C TYR A 99 -5.31 -22.77 29.51
N ILE A 100 -5.42 -23.80 28.65
CA ILE A 100 -5.11 -23.67 27.21
C ILE A 100 -6.03 -22.63 26.55
N ARG A 101 -7.32 -22.60 26.88
CA ARG A 101 -8.31 -21.72 26.22
C ARG A 101 -8.38 -20.31 26.79
N GLU A 102 -8.27 -20.16 28.10
CA GLU A 102 -8.47 -18.87 28.79
C GLU A 102 -7.16 -18.13 29.03
N GLU A 103 -6.11 -18.83 29.47
CA GLU A 103 -4.83 -18.20 29.83
C GLU A 103 -3.89 -18.12 28.64
N LEU A 104 -3.62 -19.24 27.96
CA LEU A 104 -2.79 -19.25 26.75
C LEU A 104 -3.53 -18.68 25.53
N LYS A 105 -4.86 -18.58 25.59
CA LYS A 105 -5.74 -18.16 24.48
C LYS A 105 -5.50 -18.97 23.19
N ASN A 106 -5.00 -20.19 23.33
CA ASN A 106 -4.74 -21.07 22.21
C ASN A 106 -6.06 -21.70 21.77
N ARG A 107 -6.63 -21.20 20.68
CA ARG A 107 -7.84 -21.75 20.05
C ARG A 107 -7.54 -22.74 18.93
N TYR A 108 -6.26 -23.00 18.65
CA TYR A 108 -5.80 -23.85 17.55
C TYR A 108 -5.66 -25.31 17.98
N THR A 109 -5.03 -25.60 19.11
CA THR A 109 -4.86 -26.97 19.62
C THR A 109 -6.21 -27.67 19.78
N ARG A 110 -6.32 -28.88 19.24
CA ARG A 110 -7.53 -29.70 19.41
C ARG A 110 -7.45 -30.44 20.72
N ILE A 111 -8.41 -30.22 21.61
CA ILE A 111 -8.42 -30.87 22.94
C ILE A 111 -9.39 -32.04 22.88
N VAL A 112 -8.91 -33.23 23.24
CA VAL A 112 -9.75 -34.42 23.42
C VAL A 112 -9.62 -34.88 24.85
N LEU A 113 -10.73 -34.87 25.57
CA LEU A 113 -10.78 -35.40 26.92
C LEU A 113 -11.03 -36.91 26.90
N ARG A 114 -10.33 -37.63 27.76
CA ARG A 114 -10.50 -39.06 28.03
C ARG A 114 -10.89 -39.25 29.48
N THR A 115 -11.74 -40.22 29.79
CA THR A 115 -12.04 -40.59 31.20
C THR A 115 -12.31 -42.08 31.31
N GLY A 116 -11.94 -42.69 32.44
CA GLY A 116 -12.37 -44.05 32.81
C GLY A 116 -13.71 -44.11 33.57
N GLN A 117 -14.29 -42.96 33.94
CA GLN A 117 -15.53 -42.87 34.73
C GLN A 117 -16.51 -41.85 34.13
N PRO A 118 -17.36 -42.25 33.18
CA PRO A 118 -18.40 -41.39 32.61
C PRO A 118 -19.53 -41.21 33.63
N GLY A 119 -19.41 -40.25 34.55
CA GLY A 119 -20.45 -40.04 35.58
C GLY A 119 -20.44 -38.70 36.34
N GLN A 120 -19.37 -37.91 36.29
CA GLN A 120 -19.27 -36.69 37.09
C GLN A 120 -19.88 -35.44 36.42
N ALA A 121 -19.97 -35.39 35.08
CA ALA A 121 -20.65 -34.32 34.35
C ALA A 121 -21.13 -34.81 32.95
N PRO A 122 -22.25 -34.31 32.41
CA PRO A 122 -22.69 -34.66 31.06
C PRO A 122 -21.68 -34.20 30.00
N GLU A 123 -21.30 -35.10 29.08
CA GLU A 123 -20.36 -34.83 27.98
C GLU A 123 -20.64 -33.50 27.24
N GLN A 124 -21.91 -33.24 26.92
CA GLN A 124 -22.32 -32.03 26.20
C GLN A 124 -22.02 -30.73 26.97
N GLU A 125 -22.09 -30.77 28.31
CA GLU A 125 -21.83 -29.61 29.16
C GLU A 125 -20.33 -29.33 29.26
N VAL A 126 -19.52 -30.38 29.35
CA VAL A 126 -18.06 -30.28 29.36
C VAL A 126 -17.55 -29.73 28.03
N ILE A 127 -18.07 -30.25 26.90
CA ILE A 127 -17.70 -29.78 25.57
C ILE A 127 -17.96 -28.28 25.40
N ARG A 128 -19.13 -27.82 25.84
CA ARG A 128 -19.52 -26.41 25.73
C ARG A 128 -18.73 -25.50 26.68
N THR A 129 -18.51 -25.94 27.92
CA THR A 129 -17.92 -25.09 28.97
C THR A 129 -16.42 -24.91 28.75
N TYR A 130 -15.72 -25.95 28.32
CA TYR A 130 -14.26 -25.95 28.19
C TYR A 130 -13.76 -25.78 26.75
N ASP A 131 -14.65 -25.59 25.77
CA ASP A 131 -14.32 -25.40 24.35
C ASP A 131 -13.34 -26.48 23.82
N ILE A 132 -13.70 -27.73 24.10
CA ILE A 132 -12.96 -28.93 23.68
C ILE A 132 -13.57 -29.53 22.41
N ASN A 133 -12.81 -30.40 21.72
CA ASN A 133 -13.20 -30.93 20.41
C ASN A 133 -13.85 -32.30 20.47
N ASP A 134 -13.51 -33.11 21.47
CA ASP A 134 -14.17 -34.39 21.69
C ASP A 134 -14.02 -34.85 23.14
N TYR A 135 -14.91 -35.72 23.58
CA TYR A 135 -14.91 -36.38 24.89
C TYR A 135 -15.11 -37.88 24.68
N LYS A 136 -14.26 -38.71 25.27
CA LYS A 136 -14.29 -40.17 25.05
C LYS A 136 -14.04 -40.94 26.32
N ASP A 137 -14.73 -42.07 26.46
CA ASP A 137 -14.41 -43.05 27.47
C ASP A 137 -13.10 -43.80 27.08
N LYS A 138 -12.17 -44.00 28.03
CA LYS A 138 -10.92 -44.75 27.82
C LYS A 138 -11.19 -46.17 27.31
N THR A 139 -12.25 -46.82 27.78
CA THR A 139 -12.65 -48.19 27.38
C THR A 139 -13.21 -48.25 25.96
N GLU A 140 -13.74 -47.12 25.46
CA GLU A 140 -14.27 -47.04 24.10
C GLU A 140 -13.20 -46.73 23.04
N LEU A 141 -12.00 -46.31 23.45
CA LEU A 141 -10.89 -45.93 22.56
C LEU A 141 -10.14 -47.15 22.02
N THR A 142 -10.80 -47.91 21.14
CA THR A 142 -10.13 -48.96 20.35
C THR A 142 -9.10 -48.35 19.39
N THR A 143 -8.13 -49.15 18.91
CA THR A 143 -7.13 -48.75 17.90
C THR A 143 -7.75 -48.03 16.70
N THR A 144 -8.85 -48.58 16.17
CA THR A 144 -9.57 -47.99 15.02
C THR A 144 -10.17 -46.62 15.39
N LYS A 145 -10.82 -46.53 16.55
CA LYS A 145 -11.44 -45.28 17.01
C LYS A 145 -10.40 -44.19 17.30
N LEU A 146 -9.28 -44.53 17.93
CA LEU A 146 -8.16 -43.60 18.16
C LEU A 146 -7.58 -43.10 16.83
N ASN A 147 -7.38 -43.98 15.84
CA ASN A 147 -6.91 -43.55 14.52
C ASN A 147 -7.91 -42.61 13.83
N THR A 148 -9.21 -42.92 13.83
CA THR A 148 -10.22 -42.04 13.22
C THR A 148 -10.32 -40.70 13.94
N LEU A 149 -10.18 -40.68 15.27
CA LEU A 149 -10.11 -39.47 16.09
C LEU A 149 -8.90 -38.62 15.69
N MET A 150 -7.72 -39.22 15.57
CA MET A 150 -6.50 -38.51 15.16
C MET A 150 -6.64 -37.91 13.75
N TYR A 151 -7.22 -38.64 12.79
CA TYR A 151 -7.49 -38.09 11.46
C TYR A 151 -8.47 -36.89 11.50
N ALA A 152 -9.53 -36.97 12.29
CA ALA A 152 -10.51 -35.89 12.40
C ALA A 152 -9.93 -34.66 13.09
N THR A 153 -9.21 -34.85 14.20
CA THR A 153 -8.60 -33.77 14.99
C THR A 153 -7.44 -33.10 14.27
N LEU A 154 -6.48 -33.86 13.73
CA LEU A 154 -5.37 -33.27 12.98
C LEU A 154 -5.85 -32.53 11.71
N ARG A 155 -6.87 -33.05 11.02
CA ARG A 155 -7.51 -32.33 9.91
C ARG A 155 -8.11 -31.00 10.39
N SER A 156 -8.88 -31.03 11.48
CA SER A 156 -9.47 -29.82 12.04
C SER A 156 -8.40 -28.80 12.52
N TYR A 157 -7.27 -29.27 13.06
CA TYR A 157 -6.13 -28.42 13.42
C TYR A 157 -5.54 -27.74 12.17
N ARG A 158 -5.16 -28.53 11.16
CA ARG A 158 -4.60 -28.03 9.91
C ARG A 158 -5.53 -26.99 9.27
N ASP A 159 -6.81 -27.31 9.16
CA ASP A 159 -7.79 -26.45 8.48
C ASP A 159 -7.98 -25.12 9.24
N ILE A 160 -7.95 -25.11 10.59
CA ILE A 160 -8.03 -23.84 11.34
C ILE A 160 -6.76 -22.99 11.21
N CYS A 161 -5.58 -23.63 11.13
CA CYS A 161 -4.33 -22.93 10.93
C CYS A 161 -4.30 -22.25 9.55
N ILE A 162 -4.72 -22.97 8.50
CA ILE A 162 -4.87 -22.43 7.15
C ILE A 162 -5.84 -21.23 7.16
N LEU A 163 -6.98 -21.34 7.85
CA LEU A 163 -7.95 -20.24 7.97
C LEU A 163 -7.39 -19.01 8.68
N ASP A 164 -6.61 -19.18 9.75
CA ASP A 164 -6.01 -18.05 10.45
C ASP A 164 -4.88 -17.39 9.65
N GLU A 165 -4.10 -18.17 8.91
CA GLU A 165 -3.13 -17.63 7.96
C GLU A 165 -3.81 -16.79 6.88
N HIS A 166 -4.93 -17.25 6.32
CA HIS A 166 -5.75 -16.47 5.39
C HIS A 166 -6.30 -15.19 6.04
N ARG A 167 -6.79 -15.26 7.28
CA ARG A 167 -7.28 -14.08 8.02
C ARG A 167 -6.18 -13.03 8.21
N ARG A 168 -5.03 -13.42 8.76
CA ARG A 168 -3.86 -12.54 8.94
C ARG A 168 -3.35 -11.97 7.63
N GLY A 169 -3.49 -12.76 6.57
CA GLY A 169 -3.17 -12.37 5.23
C GLY A 169 -4.08 -11.28 4.64
N LEU A 170 -5.40 -11.45 4.77
CA LEU A 170 -6.39 -10.44 4.43
C LEU A 170 -6.18 -9.14 5.22
N GLU A 171 -5.83 -9.23 6.50
CA GLU A 171 -5.48 -8.06 7.32
C GLU A 171 -4.30 -7.27 6.74
N ARG A 172 -3.26 -7.96 6.25
CA ARG A 172 -2.13 -7.31 5.56
C ARG A 172 -2.57 -6.60 4.28
N VAL A 173 -3.45 -7.22 3.48
CA VAL A 173 -4.00 -6.60 2.26
C VAL A 173 -4.81 -5.35 2.59
N ILE A 174 -5.69 -5.41 3.59
CA ILE A 174 -6.50 -4.26 4.01
C ILE A 174 -5.59 -3.11 4.47
N LYS A 175 -4.57 -3.41 5.29
CA LYS A 175 -3.62 -2.38 5.74
C LYS A 175 -2.86 -1.75 4.56
N ALA A 176 -2.32 -2.56 3.65
CA ALA A 176 -1.58 -2.04 2.50
C ALA A 176 -2.47 -1.24 1.54
N SER A 177 -3.76 -1.59 1.41
CA SER A 177 -4.70 -0.87 0.54
C SER A 177 -4.92 0.59 0.96
N ALA A 178 -4.82 0.89 2.26
CA ALA A 178 -4.96 2.23 2.80
C ALA A 178 -3.75 3.13 2.53
N GLU A 179 -2.63 2.57 2.05
CA GLU A 179 -1.36 3.27 1.81
C GLU A 179 -1.12 3.53 0.32
N VAL A 180 -1.99 3.06 -0.59
CA VAL A 180 -1.82 3.25 -2.04
C VAL A 180 -2.39 4.59 -2.48
N PHE A 181 -1.54 5.61 -2.59
CA PHE A 181 -1.95 6.92 -3.12
C PHE A 181 -1.18 7.36 -4.37
N SER A 182 0.01 6.80 -4.58
CA SER A 182 0.91 7.10 -5.71
C SER A 182 1.40 5.83 -6.42
N ALA A 183 1.90 5.98 -7.64
CA ALA A 183 2.50 4.87 -8.40
C ALA A 183 3.75 4.29 -7.70
N GLY A 184 4.39 5.05 -6.80
CA GLY A 184 5.54 4.59 -6.01
C GLY A 184 5.19 3.59 -4.90
N GLU A 185 3.96 3.63 -4.38
CA GLU A 185 3.54 2.85 -3.21
C GLU A 185 2.78 1.57 -3.57
N ILE A 186 2.41 1.40 -4.85
CA ILE A 186 1.64 0.25 -5.33
C ILE A 186 2.38 -1.08 -5.12
N SER A 187 3.71 -1.07 -5.09
CA SER A 187 4.52 -2.29 -5.02
C SER A 187 4.29 -3.06 -3.74
N HIS A 188 4.13 -2.35 -2.61
CA HIS A 188 3.85 -2.96 -1.32
C HIS A 188 2.47 -3.62 -1.29
N PHE A 189 1.46 -2.91 -1.78
CA PHE A 189 0.09 -3.42 -1.88
C PHE A 189 -0.02 -4.63 -2.81
N ALA A 190 0.53 -4.53 -4.02
CA ALA A 190 0.49 -5.62 -4.98
C ALA A 190 1.26 -6.84 -4.46
N SER A 191 2.41 -6.66 -3.79
CA SER A 191 3.12 -7.76 -3.11
C SER A 191 2.29 -8.42 -2.00
N ALA A 192 1.58 -7.63 -1.18
CA ALA A 192 0.70 -8.15 -0.15
C ALA A 192 -0.46 -8.98 -0.73
N VAL A 193 -1.09 -8.49 -1.81
CA VAL A 193 -2.16 -9.19 -2.52
C VAL A 193 -1.64 -10.45 -3.21
N LEU A 194 -0.50 -10.39 -3.91
CA LEU A 194 0.13 -11.54 -4.55
C LEU A 194 0.39 -12.64 -3.52
N GLY A 195 0.95 -12.28 -2.36
CA GLY A 195 1.22 -13.24 -1.29
C GLY A 195 -0.04 -13.89 -0.72
N GLN A 196 -1.20 -13.20 -0.78
CA GLN A 196 -2.48 -13.80 -0.42
C GLN A 196 -3.03 -14.72 -1.48
N VAL A 197 -2.94 -14.31 -2.73
CA VAL A 197 -3.38 -15.15 -3.86
C VAL A 197 -2.54 -16.42 -3.89
N THR A 198 -1.21 -16.35 -3.83
CA THR A 198 -0.37 -17.55 -3.83
C THR A 198 -0.62 -18.46 -2.64
N ASN A 199 -0.83 -17.91 -1.44
CA ASN A 199 -1.16 -18.70 -0.25
C ASN A 199 -2.53 -19.39 -0.37
N LEU A 200 -3.57 -18.68 -0.84
CA LEU A 200 -4.91 -19.24 -1.04
C LEU A 200 -4.90 -20.40 -2.05
N LEU A 201 -4.07 -20.28 -3.08
CA LEU A 201 -3.91 -21.29 -4.13
C LEU A 201 -2.98 -22.45 -3.72
N GLY A 202 -2.39 -22.41 -2.51
CA GLY A 202 -1.43 -23.42 -2.05
C GLY A 202 -0.13 -23.46 -2.87
N LEU A 203 0.24 -22.33 -3.48
CA LEU A 203 1.47 -22.16 -4.26
C LEU A 203 2.62 -21.74 -3.35
N GLU A 204 3.86 -21.81 -3.84
CA GLU A 204 4.97 -21.27 -3.05
C GLU A 204 4.81 -19.76 -2.87
N GLN A 205 5.39 -19.24 -1.79
CA GLN A 205 5.44 -17.79 -1.58
C GLN A 205 6.41 -17.09 -2.55
N THR A 206 7.07 -17.79 -3.47
CA THR A 206 8.03 -17.21 -4.43
C THR A 206 7.33 -16.83 -5.73
N ALA A 207 7.01 -15.53 -5.86
CA ALA A 207 6.40 -14.98 -7.06
C ALA A 207 6.93 -13.57 -7.35
N LEU A 208 6.95 -13.21 -8.63
CA LEU A 208 7.45 -11.93 -9.12
C LEU A 208 6.55 -11.43 -10.25
N TYR A 209 6.05 -10.20 -10.12
CA TYR A 209 5.20 -9.56 -11.11
C TYR A 209 5.86 -8.29 -11.65
N CYS A 210 6.00 -8.21 -12.97
CA CYS A 210 6.67 -7.12 -13.67
C CYS A 210 5.76 -6.55 -14.76
N SER A 211 5.86 -5.24 -14.97
CA SER A 211 5.19 -4.55 -16.08
C SER A 211 6.20 -3.70 -16.84
N ASN A 212 6.07 -3.66 -18.16
CA ASN A 212 6.83 -2.71 -18.98
C ASN A 212 6.32 -1.28 -18.70
N THR A 213 7.24 -0.35 -18.47
CA THR A 213 6.93 1.06 -18.26
C THR A 213 6.97 1.90 -19.53
N ASP A 214 7.41 1.35 -20.66
CA ASP A 214 7.50 2.11 -21.91
C ASP A 214 6.09 2.52 -22.37
N GLN A 215 5.81 3.83 -22.35
CA GLN A 215 4.68 4.37 -23.12
C GLN A 215 4.98 4.19 -24.62
N PRO A 216 3.97 3.87 -25.45
CA PRO A 216 4.18 3.67 -26.89
C PRO A 216 4.75 4.89 -27.65
N ASP A 217 4.78 6.08 -27.03
CA ASP A 217 5.24 7.34 -27.63
C ASP A 217 6.65 7.81 -27.18
N ASP A 218 7.42 6.97 -26.47
CA ASP A 218 8.79 7.35 -26.09
C ASP A 218 9.69 7.37 -27.33
N LEU A 219 9.92 8.56 -27.89
CA LEU A 219 10.73 8.81 -29.09
C LEU A 219 12.23 8.47 -28.91
N GLN A 220 12.62 7.94 -27.76
CA GLN A 220 13.96 7.44 -27.49
C GLN A 220 13.97 5.91 -27.36
N LEU A 221 14.32 5.24 -28.47
CA LEU A 221 14.77 3.86 -28.49
C LEU A 221 15.97 3.66 -27.53
N SER A 222 15.91 2.68 -26.61
CA SER A 222 16.89 1.55 -26.61
C SER A 222 16.99 0.69 -25.34
N GLN A 223 16.24 0.91 -24.26
CA GLN A 223 16.21 -0.05 -23.14
C GLN A 223 14.79 -0.30 -22.68
N LYS A 224 14.27 -1.52 -22.93
CA LYS A 224 12.98 -1.95 -22.38
C LYS A 224 13.05 -1.87 -20.86
N ARG A 225 12.50 -0.82 -20.26
CA ARG A 225 12.50 -0.64 -18.80
C ARG A 225 11.35 -1.42 -18.21
N PHE A 226 11.65 -2.34 -17.31
CA PHE A 226 10.66 -3.13 -16.61
C PHE A 226 10.68 -2.77 -15.15
N ARG A 227 9.48 -2.52 -14.61
CA ARG A 227 9.34 -2.27 -13.18
C ARG A 227 8.72 -3.49 -12.51
N VAL A 228 9.32 -3.89 -11.40
CA VAL A 228 8.71 -4.88 -10.51
C VAL A 228 7.54 -4.22 -9.79
N LEU A 229 6.33 -4.71 -10.05
CA LEU A 229 5.10 -4.27 -9.40
C LEU A 229 4.77 -5.10 -8.17
N ALA A 230 5.21 -6.35 -8.07
CA ALA A 230 5.01 -7.16 -6.88
C ALA A 230 6.08 -8.24 -6.73
N ALA A 231 6.48 -8.54 -5.50
CA ALA A 231 7.42 -9.61 -5.20
C ALA A 231 7.10 -10.27 -3.85
N THR A 232 7.21 -11.60 -3.80
CA THR A 232 6.94 -12.38 -2.59
C THR A 232 8.04 -13.42 -2.33
N GLY A 233 8.21 -13.84 -1.08
CA GLY A 233 9.23 -14.80 -0.70
C GLY A 233 10.64 -14.29 -1.01
N ASP A 234 11.50 -15.16 -1.54
CA ASP A 234 12.87 -14.81 -1.90
C ASP A 234 12.97 -13.75 -3.01
N MET A 235 11.88 -13.51 -3.75
CA MET A 235 11.85 -12.50 -4.81
C MET A 235 11.78 -11.07 -4.27
N GLN A 236 11.47 -10.88 -2.98
CA GLN A 236 11.44 -9.56 -2.36
C GLN A 236 12.78 -8.81 -2.47
N ALA A 237 13.90 -9.54 -2.59
CA ALA A 237 15.22 -8.94 -2.82
C ALA A 237 15.33 -8.17 -4.16
N PHE A 238 14.37 -8.36 -5.08
CA PHE A 238 14.36 -7.74 -6.41
C PHE A 238 13.24 -6.69 -6.56
N SER A 239 12.60 -6.25 -5.48
CA SER A 239 11.48 -5.29 -5.54
C SER A 239 11.82 -3.96 -6.21
N ASP A 240 13.08 -3.53 -6.09
CA ASP A 240 13.55 -2.23 -6.56
C ASP A 240 14.27 -2.31 -7.92
N VAL A 241 14.17 -3.47 -8.60
CA VAL A 241 14.79 -3.67 -9.90
C VAL A 241 13.96 -2.98 -11.00
N ASP A 242 14.64 -2.19 -11.82
CA ASP A 242 14.10 -1.37 -12.92
C ASP A 242 14.53 -1.87 -14.32
N SER A 243 15.31 -2.96 -14.37
CA SER A 243 15.81 -3.56 -15.61
C SER A 243 15.95 -5.08 -15.50
N PHE A 244 15.64 -5.79 -16.58
CA PHE A 244 15.89 -7.23 -16.69
C PHE A 244 17.35 -7.63 -16.51
N ASP A 245 18.29 -6.71 -16.77
CA ASP A 245 19.72 -7.00 -16.61
C ASP A 245 20.11 -7.27 -15.15
N ASN A 246 19.32 -6.75 -14.21
CA ASN A 246 19.54 -6.90 -12.77
C ASN A 246 18.71 -8.05 -12.15
N MET A 247 17.96 -8.80 -12.96
CA MET A 247 17.20 -9.97 -12.50
C MET A 247 18.03 -11.26 -12.53
N PRO A 248 17.67 -12.28 -11.72
CA PRO A 248 18.27 -13.60 -11.82
C PRO A 248 18.19 -14.17 -13.23
N SER A 249 19.31 -14.74 -13.73
CA SER A 249 19.43 -15.24 -15.10
C SER A 249 18.37 -16.28 -15.47
N HIS A 250 17.96 -17.11 -14.49
CA HIS A 250 16.92 -18.12 -14.69
C HIS A 250 15.52 -17.51 -14.91
N ILE A 251 15.20 -16.36 -14.28
CA ILE A 251 13.94 -15.64 -14.46
C ILE A 251 13.96 -14.87 -15.78
N ARG A 252 15.08 -14.17 -16.05
CA ARG A 252 15.27 -13.42 -17.29
C ARG A 252 15.02 -14.28 -18.53
N GLY A 253 15.62 -15.48 -18.58
CA GLY A 253 15.48 -16.37 -19.73
C GLY A 253 14.04 -16.82 -20.00
N VAL A 254 13.25 -17.07 -18.96
CA VAL A 254 11.85 -17.48 -19.12
C VAL A 254 10.93 -16.31 -19.46
N PHE A 255 11.23 -15.11 -18.96
CA PHE A 255 10.56 -13.86 -19.32
C PHE A 255 10.78 -13.49 -20.79
N GLU A 256 12.03 -13.49 -21.25
CA GLU A 256 12.36 -13.23 -22.66
C GLU A 256 11.64 -14.20 -23.61
N LYS A 257 11.53 -15.48 -23.22
CA LYS A 257 10.80 -16.48 -23.98
C LYS A 257 9.30 -16.20 -24.04
N ALA A 258 8.67 -15.89 -22.91
CA ALA A 258 7.24 -15.56 -22.83
C ALA A 258 6.88 -14.30 -23.63
N MET A 259 7.73 -13.28 -23.58
CA MET A 259 7.57 -12.06 -24.39
C MET A 259 7.68 -12.36 -25.89
N LYS A 260 8.67 -13.15 -26.30
CA LYS A 260 8.88 -13.51 -27.71
C LYS A 260 7.71 -14.32 -28.27
N SER A 261 7.14 -15.23 -27.48
CA SER A 261 5.98 -16.02 -27.87
C SER A 261 4.64 -15.29 -27.69
N ARG A 262 4.62 -14.18 -26.94
CA ARG A 262 3.42 -13.45 -26.51
C ARG A 262 2.37 -14.36 -25.90
N SER A 263 2.81 -15.30 -25.09
CA SER A 263 1.95 -16.32 -24.50
C SER A 263 2.54 -16.87 -23.21
N SER A 264 1.65 -17.20 -22.27
CA SER A 264 2.01 -17.82 -21.00
C SER A 264 2.74 -19.15 -21.22
N GLN A 265 3.78 -19.40 -20.43
CA GLN A 265 4.64 -20.58 -20.50
C GLN A 265 4.47 -21.44 -19.25
N TYR A 266 4.54 -22.75 -19.44
CA TYR A 266 4.33 -23.76 -18.41
C TYR A 266 5.58 -24.63 -18.27
N TYR A 267 6.00 -24.88 -17.04
CA TYR A 267 7.17 -25.70 -16.72
C TYR A 267 6.86 -26.61 -15.52
N ASP A 268 7.75 -27.58 -15.25
CA ASP A 268 7.50 -28.58 -14.21
C ASP A 268 7.40 -27.99 -12.78
N LYS A 269 8.08 -26.86 -12.52
CA LYS A 269 8.18 -26.24 -11.18
C LYS A 269 7.75 -24.78 -11.11
N HIS A 270 7.36 -24.19 -12.24
CA HIS A 270 6.99 -22.78 -12.27
C HIS A 270 6.10 -22.45 -13.48
N TYR A 271 5.34 -21.38 -13.31
CA TYR A 271 4.47 -20.80 -14.33
C TYR A 271 4.96 -19.40 -14.66
N VAL A 272 4.93 -19.06 -15.95
CA VAL A 272 5.18 -17.69 -16.44
C VAL A 272 3.95 -17.20 -17.17
N GLY A 273 3.18 -16.32 -16.54
CA GLY A 273 2.06 -15.64 -17.16
C GLY A 273 2.55 -14.48 -18.04
N TYR A 274 2.00 -14.38 -19.25
CA TYR A 274 2.18 -13.21 -20.12
C TYR A 274 0.81 -12.57 -20.38
N PHE A 275 0.68 -11.29 -20.05
CA PHE A 275 -0.56 -10.54 -20.18
C PHE A 275 -0.28 -9.20 -20.89
N ALA A 276 -1.01 -8.90 -21.96
CA ALA A 276 -0.93 -7.60 -22.62
C ALA A 276 -2.14 -6.76 -22.21
N SER A 277 -1.93 -5.52 -21.79
CA SER A 277 -3.03 -4.59 -21.56
C SER A 277 -3.55 -4.03 -22.89
N GLU A 278 -4.79 -3.54 -22.91
CA GLU A 278 -5.37 -2.86 -24.09
C GLU A 278 -4.55 -1.64 -24.53
N ARG A 279 -3.72 -1.09 -23.64
CA ARG A 279 -2.85 0.07 -23.88
C ARG A 279 -1.46 -0.30 -24.37
N GLY A 280 -1.17 -1.59 -24.53
CA GLY A 280 0.10 -2.08 -25.07
C GLY A 280 1.15 -2.45 -24.02
N SER A 281 0.84 -2.33 -22.73
CA SER A 281 1.75 -2.74 -21.65
C SER A 281 1.90 -4.26 -21.62
N GLU A 282 3.12 -4.77 -21.72
CA GLU A 282 3.44 -6.20 -21.57
C GLU A 282 3.73 -6.51 -20.10
N ASN A 283 3.03 -7.47 -19.54
CA ASN A 283 3.11 -7.84 -18.12
C ASN A 283 3.50 -9.31 -17.97
N LEU A 284 4.35 -9.58 -16.98
CA LEU A 284 4.95 -10.89 -16.76
C LEU A 284 4.80 -11.29 -15.29
N LEU A 285 4.27 -12.49 -15.06
CA LEU A 285 4.11 -13.06 -13.72
C LEU A 285 4.88 -14.37 -13.63
N TYR A 286 5.88 -14.43 -12.76
CA TYR A 286 6.56 -15.67 -12.37
C TYR A 286 5.94 -16.20 -11.09
N VAL A 287 5.58 -17.49 -11.06
CA VAL A 287 5.11 -18.17 -9.83
C VAL A 287 5.77 -19.54 -9.73
N GLN A 288 6.44 -19.82 -8.62
CA GLN A 288 6.99 -21.14 -8.32
C GLN A 288 5.94 -22.03 -7.63
N TYR A 289 5.96 -23.34 -7.91
CA TYR A 289 5.04 -24.29 -7.29
C TYR A 289 5.61 -25.71 -7.18
N HIS A 290 5.09 -26.45 -6.21
CA HIS A 290 5.33 -27.90 -6.06
C HIS A 290 4.28 -28.76 -6.77
N LYS A 291 3.06 -28.23 -6.90
CA LYS A 291 1.95 -28.86 -7.60
C LYS A 291 1.49 -27.92 -8.70
N GLU A 292 1.29 -28.45 -9.89
CA GLU A 292 0.81 -27.66 -11.02
C GLU A 292 -0.51 -26.95 -10.65
N PRO A 293 -0.60 -25.63 -10.83
CA PRO A 293 -1.83 -24.89 -10.60
C PRO A 293 -2.94 -25.42 -11.50
N SER A 294 -4.15 -25.54 -10.96
CA SER A 294 -5.34 -25.85 -11.76
C SER A 294 -5.66 -24.72 -12.74
N GLU A 295 -6.51 -24.98 -13.73
CA GLU A 295 -6.97 -23.93 -14.64
C GLU A 295 -7.67 -22.78 -13.91
N LEU A 296 -8.35 -23.06 -12.79
CA LEU A 296 -8.96 -22.04 -11.94
C LEU A 296 -7.89 -21.18 -11.26
N ASP A 297 -6.82 -21.80 -10.76
CA ASP A 297 -5.71 -21.09 -10.09
C ASP A 297 -5.01 -20.15 -11.08
N LYS A 298 -4.80 -20.62 -12.32
CA LYS A 298 -4.24 -19.82 -13.42
C LYS A 298 -5.12 -18.62 -13.75
N GLN A 299 -6.45 -18.81 -13.84
CA GLN A 299 -7.40 -17.72 -14.05
C GLN A 299 -7.37 -16.68 -12.92
N LEU A 300 -7.25 -17.11 -11.66
CA LEU A 300 -7.14 -16.20 -10.52
C LEU A 300 -5.85 -15.39 -10.54
N LEU A 301 -4.72 -16.01 -10.90
CA LEU A 301 -3.44 -15.31 -11.08
C LEU A 301 -3.50 -14.28 -12.22
N GLU A 302 -4.19 -14.60 -13.32
CA GLU A 302 -4.42 -13.68 -14.44
C GLU A 302 -5.29 -12.48 -14.04
N ILE A 303 -6.38 -12.71 -13.31
CA ILE A 303 -7.25 -11.64 -12.78
C ILE A 303 -6.45 -10.74 -11.83
N TYR A 304 -5.64 -11.34 -10.94
CA TYR A 304 -4.75 -10.60 -10.05
C TYR A 304 -3.79 -9.70 -10.86
N ALA A 305 -3.05 -10.28 -11.81
CA ALA A 305 -2.08 -9.56 -12.62
C ALA A 305 -2.74 -8.39 -13.36
N THR A 306 -3.85 -8.67 -14.05
CA THR A 306 -4.60 -7.66 -14.80
C THR A 306 -5.06 -6.51 -13.91
N ASN A 307 -5.61 -6.80 -12.72
CA ASN A 307 -6.07 -5.77 -11.80
C ASN A 307 -4.93 -4.90 -11.26
N VAL A 308 -3.78 -5.48 -10.96
CA VAL A 308 -2.61 -4.72 -10.50
C VAL A 308 -2.11 -3.80 -11.60
N THR A 309 -2.01 -4.26 -12.83
CA THR A 309 -1.60 -3.41 -13.96
C THR A 309 -2.61 -2.30 -14.22
N ILE A 310 -3.92 -2.57 -14.25
CA ILE A 310 -4.94 -1.52 -14.43
C ILE A 310 -4.82 -0.47 -13.33
N THR A 311 -4.61 -0.91 -12.08
CA THR A 311 -4.44 0.01 -10.95
C THR A 311 -3.18 0.86 -11.12
N TYR A 312 -2.06 0.25 -11.51
CA TYR A 312 -0.81 0.95 -11.78
C TYR A 312 -0.95 2.00 -12.89
N GLU A 313 -1.52 1.60 -14.03
CA GLU A 313 -1.75 2.50 -15.17
C GLU A 313 -2.68 3.66 -14.80
N ASN A 314 -3.72 3.42 -13.98
CA ASN A 314 -4.61 4.48 -13.52
C ASN A 314 -3.90 5.49 -12.59
N LEU A 315 -2.96 5.02 -11.76
CA LEU A 315 -2.16 5.91 -10.92
C LEU A 315 -1.21 6.76 -11.76
N LEU A 316 -0.49 6.15 -12.70
CA LEU A 316 0.38 6.89 -13.64
C LEU A 316 -0.43 7.93 -14.43
N MET A 317 -1.58 7.56 -14.98
CA MET A 317 -2.44 8.51 -15.69
C MET A 317 -2.91 9.67 -14.82
N ARG A 318 -3.17 9.41 -13.55
CA ARG A 318 -3.56 10.47 -12.62
C ARG A 318 -2.40 11.43 -12.37
N GLU A 319 -1.18 10.92 -12.23
CA GLU A 319 0.05 11.72 -12.11
C GLU A 319 0.27 12.55 -13.38
N ASP A 320 0.21 11.93 -14.57
CA ASP A 320 0.35 12.62 -15.87
C ASP A 320 -0.70 13.73 -16.07
N ILE A 321 -1.96 13.49 -15.69
CA ILE A 321 -3.03 14.49 -15.77
C ILE A 321 -2.72 15.67 -14.85
N VAL A 322 -2.22 15.43 -13.64
CA VAL A 322 -1.87 16.50 -12.68
C VAL A 322 -0.67 17.29 -13.19
N GLU A 323 0.36 16.63 -13.70
CA GLU A 323 1.54 17.29 -14.28
C GLU A 323 1.17 18.14 -15.51
N THR A 324 0.38 17.57 -16.42
CA THR A 324 -0.12 18.29 -17.60
C THR A 324 -0.96 19.51 -17.21
N GLN A 325 -1.83 19.37 -16.20
CA GLN A 325 -2.62 20.51 -15.70
C GLN A 325 -1.74 21.61 -15.12
N ASN A 326 -0.72 21.24 -14.33
CA ASN A 326 0.24 22.19 -13.79
C ASN A 326 1.01 22.92 -14.90
N GLU A 327 1.47 22.18 -15.91
CA GLU A 327 2.20 22.76 -17.04
C GLU A 327 1.33 23.73 -17.86
N LEU A 328 0.06 23.38 -18.12
CA LEU A 328 -0.90 24.26 -18.78
C LEU A 328 -1.16 25.56 -17.99
N VAL A 329 -1.26 25.47 -16.66
CA VAL A 329 -1.42 26.64 -15.79
C VAL A 329 -0.19 27.54 -15.84
N TYR A 330 1.01 26.95 -15.76
CA TYR A 330 2.25 27.72 -15.90
C TYR A 330 2.34 28.37 -17.28
N MET A 331 2.10 27.63 -18.37
CA MET A 331 2.13 28.17 -19.73
C MET A 331 1.15 29.34 -19.91
N LEU A 332 -0.06 29.24 -19.34
CA LEU A 332 -1.04 30.33 -19.41
C LEU A 332 -0.55 31.57 -18.64
N GLY A 333 -0.01 31.41 -17.45
CA GLY A 333 0.58 32.50 -16.67
C GLY A 333 1.76 33.14 -17.41
N GLU A 334 2.69 32.32 -17.91
CA GLU A 334 3.85 32.77 -18.69
C GLU A 334 3.44 33.54 -19.95
N ALA A 335 2.40 33.10 -20.67
CA ALA A 335 1.91 33.79 -21.87
C ALA A 335 1.34 35.18 -21.57
N VAL A 336 0.71 35.36 -20.40
CA VAL A 336 0.21 36.66 -19.95
C VAL A 336 1.38 37.57 -19.56
N GLU A 337 2.38 37.03 -18.84
CA GLU A 337 3.56 37.81 -18.41
C GLU A 337 4.49 38.23 -19.56
N GLN A 338 4.58 37.42 -20.62
CA GLN A 338 5.33 37.81 -21.82
C GLN A 338 4.76 39.08 -22.48
N ARG A 339 3.46 39.37 -22.33
CA ARG A 339 2.88 40.64 -22.83
C ARG A 339 3.29 41.87 -22.01
N SER A 340 3.66 41.69 -20.73
CA SER A 340 4.13 42.74 -19.81
C SER A 340 5.66 42.87 -19.76
N GLN A 341 6.41 42.15 -20.61
CA GLN A 341 7.87 42.07 -20.58
C GLN A 341 8.44 41.48 -19.26
N GLU A 342 7.65 40.67 -18.56
CA GLU A 342 8.12 39.89 -17.40
C GLU A 342 8.55 38.49 -17.87
N THR A 343 9.47 37.85 -17.13
CA THR A 343 10.07 36.57 -17.51
C THR A 343 9.15 35.40 -17.15
N GLY A 344 9.15 34.32 -17.94
CA GLY A 344 8.30 33.15 -17.65
C GLY A 344 8.64 32.45 -16.33
N ALA A 345 9.92 32.51 -15.92
CA ALA A 345 10.37 31.92 -14.66
C ALA A 345 9.75 32.57 -13.41
N HIS A 346 9.30 33.82 -13.48
CA HIS A 346 8.62 34.53 -12.39
C HIS A 346 7.40 33.75 -11.86
N VAL A 347 6.54 33.28 -12.77
CA VAL A 347 5.29 32.57 -12.42
C VAL A 347 5.59 31.29 -11.62
N LYS A 348 6.64 30.55 -12.01
CA LYS A 348 7.08 29.34 -11.30
C LYS A 348 7.66 29.66 -9.93
N ARG A 349 8.44 30.75 -9.80
CA ARG A 349 9.00 31.18 -8.52
C ARG A 349 7.91 31.64 -7.55
N VAL A 350 6.96 32.46 -8.00
CA VAL A 350 5.82 32.88 -7.18
C VAL A 350 5.02 31.67 -6.67
N ALA A 351 4.79 30.67 -7.53
CA ALA A 351 4.13 29.43 -7.10
C ALA A 351 4.88 28.69 -5.99
N LYS A 352 6.20 28.53 -6.15
CA LYS A 352 7.06 27.83 -5.18
C LYS A 352 7.24 28.59 -3.87
N ILE A 353 7.38 29.91 -3.93
CA ILE A 353 7.45 30.77 -2.75
C ILE A 353 6.11 30.75 -2.00
N SER A 354 4.99 30.79 -2.74
CA SER A 354 3.66 30.71 -2.14
C SER A 354 3.39 29.36 -1.45
N GLU A 355 3.83 28.25 -2.06
CA GLU A 355 3.81 26.91 -1.47
C GLU A 355 4.59 26.88 -0.14
N PHE A 356 5.82 27.39 -0.17
CA PHE A 356 6.70 27.42 1.00
C PHE A 356 6.09 28.23 2.15
N LEU A 357 5.64 29.46 1.85
CA LEU A 357 5.04 30.35 2.85
C LEU A 357 3.75 29.76 3.43
N ALA A 358 2.93 29.09 2.61
CA ALA A 358 1.72 28.41 3.06
C ALA A 358 2.01 27.29 4.07
N LEU A 359 3.00 26.44 3.77
CA LEU A 359 3.43 25.36 4.67
C LEU A 359 3.99 25.93 5.97
N ALA A 360 4.88 26.92 5.90
CA ALA A 360 5.49 27.53 7.07
C ALA A 360 4.49 28.35 7.93
N TYR A 361 3.42 28.85 7.32
CA TYR A 361 2.29 29.47 8.04
C TYR A 361 1.44 28.44 8.82
N GLY A 362 1.55 27.15 8.49
CA GLY A 362 0.83 26.06 9.15
C GLY A 362 -0.39 25.54 8.38
N LEU A 363 -0.51 25.86 7.09
CA LEU A 363 -1.54 25.27 6.23
C LEU A 363 -1.24 23.81 5.92
N SER A 364 -2.28 23.01 5.65
CA SER A 364 -2.09 21.60 5.28
C SER A 364 -1.34 21.48 3.94
N ALA A 365 -0.64 20.36 3.71
CA ALA A 365 0.02 20.09 2.43
C ALA A 365 -0.95 20.22 1.24
N LYS A 366 -2.21 19.81 1.42
CA LYS A 366 -3.25 19.90 0.40
C LYS A 366 -3.66 21.34 0.08
N GLU A 367 -3.74 22.22 1.08
CA GLU A 367 -4.05 23.63 0.88
C GLU A 367 -2.87 24.39 0.28
N SER A 368 -1.66 24.09 0.73
CA SER A 368 -0.43 24.68 0.21
C SER A 368 -0.21 24.33 -1.26
N GLU A 369 -0.44 23.07 -1.64
CA GLU A 369 -0.42 22.64 -3.05
C GLU A 369 -1.49 23.37 -3.87
N LEU A 370 -2.67 23.63 -3.30
CA LEU A 370 -3.72 24.37 -3.99
C LEU A 370 -3.34 25.84 -4.24
N ILE A 371 -2.68 26.50 -3.28
CA ILE A 371 -2.16 27.87 -3.43
C ILE A 371 -1.05 27.92 -4.49
N LYS A 372 -0.13 26.96 -4.45
CA LYS A 372 0.92 26.80 -5.47
C LYS A 372 0.35 26.67 -6.87
N MET A 373 -0.68 25.85 -7.06
CA MET A 373 -1.35 25.69 -8.36
C MET A 373 -2.13 26.95 -8.79
N ALA A 374 -2.69 27.71 -7.85
CA ALA A 374 -3.55 28.85 -8.15
C ALA A 374 -2.81 30.19 -8.32
N SER A 375 -1.70 30.39 -7.60
CA SER A 375 -0.93 31.64 -7.59
C SER A 375 -0.35 32.06 -8.96
N PRO A 376 0.02 31.15 -9.89
CA PRO A 376 0.35 31.51 -11.27
C PRO A 376 -0.71 32.34 -12.01
N LEU A 377 -1.97 32.26 -11.58
CA LEU A 377 -3.09 32.91 -12.24
C LEU A 377 -3.37 34.33 -11.72
N HIS A 378 -2.60 34.84 -10.76
CA HIS A 378 -2.85 36.13 -10.11
C HIS A 378 -3.02 37.28 -11.11
N ASP A 379 -2.23 37.24 -12.18
CA ASP A 379 -2.17 38.30 -13.19
C ASP A 379 -2.90 37.98 -14.50
N VAL A 380 -3.68 36.88 -14.57
CA VAL A 380 -4.36 36.46 -15.81
C VAL A 380 -5.25 37.55 -16.42
N GLY A 381 -5.76 38.47 -15.59
CA GLY A 381 -6.57 39.61 -16.03
C GLY A 381 -5.82 40.64 -16.88
N LYS A 382 -4.48 40.67 -16.85
CA LYS A 382 -3.65 41.53 -17.72
C LYS A 382 -3.95 41.29 -19.21
N VAL A 383 -4.51 40.13 -19.57
CA VAL A 383 -4.94 39.81 -20.94
C VAL A 383 -5.89 40.86 -21.54
N ALA A 384 -6.70 41.52 -20.72
CA ALA A 384 -7.67 42.52 -21.16
C ALA A 384 -7.15 43.97 -21.09
N ILE A 385 -5.91 44.17 -20.61
CA ILE A 385 -5.33 45.50 -20.49
C ILE A 385 -4.75 45.91 -21.86
N PRO A 386 -5.06 47.14 -22.36
CA PRO A 386 -4.51 47.63 -23.61
C PRO A 386 -2.98 47.73 -23.59
N ASP A 387 -2.31 47.32 -24.67
CA ASP A 387 -0.84 47.28 -24.73
C ASP A 387 -0.16 48.63 -24.44
N HIS A 388 -0.78 49.74 -24.86
CA HIS A 388 -0.23 51.08 -24.62
C HIS A 388 -0.28 51.50 -23.14
N ILE A 389 -1.11 50.84 -22.31
CA ILE A 389 -1.15 51.01 -20.86
C ILE A 389 -0.23 49.98 -20.19
N LEU A 390 -0.32 48.72 -20.62
CA LEU A 390 0.48 47.62 -20.07
C LEU A 390 1.99 47.85 -20.23
N ASN A 391 2.42 48.31 -21.41
CA ASN A 391 3.82 48.52 -21.76
C ASN A 391 4.26 49.99 -21.68
N LYS A 392 3.49 50.86 -20.99
CA LYS A 392 3.83 52.29 -20.88
C LYS A 392 5.15 52.47 -20.11
N PRO A 393 6.19 53.11 -20.71
CA PRO A 393 7.40 53.44 -19.97
C PRO A 393 7.15 54.61 -19.01
N GLY A 394 7.20 54.36 -17.71
CA GLY A 394 7.03 55.38 -16.67
C GLY A 394 5.77 55.20 -15.83
N LYS A 395 5.31 56.27 -15.18
CA LYS A 395 4.09 56.22 -14.35
C LYS A 395 2.85 56.34 -15.23
N HIS A 396 1.79 55.62 -14.83
CA HIS A 396 0.45 55.78 -15.41
C HIS A 396 -0.19 57.10 -14.98
N GLU A 397 -0.94 57.71 -15.89
CA GLU A 397 -1.87 58.78 -15.58
C GLU A 397 -3.04 58.22 -14.73
N PRO A 398 -3.78 59.06 -13.97
CA PRO A 398 -4.85 58.58 -13.09
C PRO A 398 -5.88 57.66 -13.76
N ASP A 399 -6.28 57.97 -15.00
CA ASP A 399 -7.25 57.18 -15.77
C ASP A 399 -6.65 55.85 -16.28
N GLU A 400 -5.39 55.88 -16.73
CA GLU A 400 -4.65 54.69 -17.13
C GLU A 400 -4.40 53.75 -15.94
N TRP A 401 -4.14 54.31 -14.75
CA TRP A 401 -3.98 53.57 -13.51
C TRP A 401 -5.29 52.89 -13.09
N LEU A 402 -6.45 53.55 -13.30
CA LEU A 402 -7.76 52.93 -13.09
C LEU A 402 -7.94 51.71 -13.99
N ILE A 403 -7.54 51.81 -15.26
CA ILE A 403 -7.59 50.69 -16.22
C ILE A 403 -6.61 49.59 -15.78
N MET A 404 -5.37 49.92 -15.41
CA MET A 404 -4.39 48.93 -14.94
C MET A 404 -4.91 48.14 -13.74
N LYS A 405 -5.45 48.81 -12.72
CA LYS A 405 -6.04 48.15 -11.52
C LYS A 405 -7.19 47.20 -11.86
N SER A 406 -7.86 47.37 -12.99
CA SER A 406 -8.99 46.52 -13.37
C SER A 406 -8.59 45.08 -13.68
N HIS A 407 -7.30 44.77 -13.90
CA HIS A 407 -6.84 43.39 -14.15
C HIS A 407 -7.23 42.45 -13.00
N ALA A 408 -7.21 42.92 -11.75
CA ALA A 408 -7.58 42.12 -10.59
C ALA A 408 -9.05 41.65 -10.67
N THR A 409 -9.97 42.58 -10.96
CA THR A 409 -11.39 42.27 -11.15
C THR A 409 -11.63 41.42 -12.39
N ILE A 410 -10.95 41.71 -13.51
CA ILE A 410 -11.10 40.95 -14.75
C ILE A 410 -10.62 39.50 -14.57
N GLY A 411 -9.48 39.31 -13.89
CA GLY A 411 -8.95 37.98 -13.56
C GLY A 411 -9.91 37.20 -12.69
N HIS A 412 -10.46 37.83 -11.65
CA HIS A 412 -11.52 37.25 -10.83
C HIS A 412 -12.74 36.83 -11.67
N ASP A 413 -13.26 37.72 -12.52
CA ASP A 413 -14.47 37.47 -13.31
C ASP A 413 -14.27 36.40 -14.39
N LEU A 414 -13.03 36.23 -14.87
CA LEU A 414 -12.65 35.16 -15.78
C LEU A 414 -12.66 33.81 -15.06
N LEU A 415 -12.02 33.73 -13.90
CA LEU A 415 -11.77 32.48 -13.17
C LEU A 415 -12.98 32.00 -12.35
N SER A 416 -13.76 32.93 -11.80
CA SER A 416 -14.94 32.65 -10.94
C SER A 416 -16.08 31.93 -11.67
N LYS A 417 -16.04 31.86 -13.00
CA LYS A 417 -16.98 31.12 -13.85
C LYS A 417 -16.87 29.60 -13.72
N SER A 418 -15.80 29.08 -13.11
CA SER A 418 -15.56 27.65 -12.99
C SER A 418 -15.67 27.18 -11.54
N ASP A 419 -16.37 26.07 -11.29
CA ASP A 419 -16.50 25.50 -9.94
C ASP A 419 -15.26 24.70 -9.48
N ARG A 420 -14.17 24.70 -10.27
CA ARG A 420 -12.95 23.96 -9.93
C ARG A 420 -12.15 24.69 -8.87
N ARG A 421 -11.74 23.98 -7.81
CA ARG A 421 -11.06 24.54 -6.62
C ARG A 421 -9.84 25.40 -6.96
N VAL A 422 -8.98 24.97 -7.89
CA VAL A 422 -7.80 25.74 -8.31
C VAL A 422 -8.23 27.09 -8.92
N LEU A 423 -9.25 27.09 -9.78
CA LEU A 423 -9.74 28.30 -10.44
C LEU A 423 -10.52 29.21 -9.49
N GLN A 424 -11.30 28.64 -8.56
CA GLN A 424 -11.96 29.42 -7.50
C GLN A 424 -10.94 30.12 -6.60
N LEU A 425 -9.90 29.40 -6.16
CA LEU A 425 -8.82 30.01 -5.39
C LEU A 425 -8.02 31.01 -6.23
N GLY A 426 -7.78 30.71 -7.50
CA GLY A 426 -7.16 31.62 -8.45
C GLY A 426 -7.96 32.90 -8.64
N ALA A 427 -9.30 32.84 -8.65
CA ALA A 427 -10.16 34.01 -8.71
C ALA A 427 -9.98 34.90 -7.46
N ILE A 428 -9.92 34.29 -6.28
CA ILE A 428 -9.65 35.00 -5.02
C ILE A 428 -8.28 35.67 -5.07
N ILE A 429 -7.23 34.93 -5.47
CA ILE A 429 -5.86 35.45 -5.57
C ILE A 429 -5.81 36.61 -6.59
N ALA A 430 -6.35 36.42 -7.79
CA ALA A 430 -6.37 37.45 -8.82
C ALA A 430 -7.05 38.74 -8.32
N LYS A 431 -8.15 38.61 -7.57
CA LYS A 431 -8.84 39.76 -6.99
C LYS A 431 -8.05 40.42 -5.86
N GLN A 432 -7.35 39.65 -5.02
CA GLN A 432 -6.87 40.11 -3.71
C GLN A 432 -5.35 40.26 -3.58
N HIS A 433 -4.54 39.85 -4.56
CA HIS A 433 -3.08 39.91 -4.46
C HIS A 433 -2.51 41.35 -4.41
N HIS A 434 -3.34 42.36 -4.69
CA HIS A 434 -3.01 43.78 -4.52
C HIS A 434 -3.75 44.45 -3.35
N GLU A 435 -4.50 43.68 -2.56
CA GLU A 435 -5.01 44.17 -1.29
C GLU A 435 -3.86 44.33 -0.30
N ARG A 436 -3.95 45.35 0.55
CA ARG A 436 -2.92 45.68 1.55
C ARG A 436 -3.46 45.40 2.93
N TRP A 437 -2.63 44.87 3.82
CA TRP A 437 -3.02 44.58 5.20
C TRP A 437 -3.69 45.77 5.91
N ASP A 438 -3.25 47.00 5.62
CA ASP A 438 -3.78 48.26 6.15
C ASP A 438 -5.10 48.75 5.53
N GLY A 439 -5.64 48.07 4.51
CA GLY A 439 -6.86 48.48 3.80
C GLY A 439 -6.65 49.49 2.68
N ASN A 440 -5.41 49.93 2.41
CA ASN A 440 -5.12 50.89 1.33
C ASN A 440 -4.90 50.24 -0.04
N GLY A 441 -5.24 48.95 -0.17
CA GLY A 441 -5.10 48.18 -1.41
C GLY A 441 -6.24 48.37 -2.38
N TYR A 442 -6.28 47.52 -3.41
CA TYR A 442 -7.34 47.49 -4.41
C TYR A 442 -7.64 46.04 -4.83
N PRO A 443 -8.83 45.74 -5.40
CA PRO A 443 -9.90 46.65 -5.80
C PRO A 443 -10.96 46.97 -4.73
N GLU A 444 -11.00 46.23 -3.62
CA GLU A 444 -12.05 46.32 -2.60
C GLU A 444 -11.61 47.06 -1.34
N GLY A 445 -10.30 47.24 -1.11
CA GLY A 445 -9.78 47.89 0.09
C GLY A 445 -9.97 47.01 1.33
N LEU A 446 -9.83 45.70 1.16
CA LEU A 446 -9.89 44.73 2.25
C LEU A 446 -8.71 44.93 3.20
N SER A 447 -8.93 44.70 4.49
CA SER A 447 -7.90 44.89 5.53
C SER A 447 -7.80 43.67 6.44
N GLY A 448 -6.59 43.43 6.94
CA GLY A 448 -6.26 42.34 7.84
C GLY A 448 -6.72 40.97 7.33
N GLU A 449 -7.36 40.21 8.20
CA GLU A 449 -7.84 38.86 7.91
C GLU A 449 -9.06 38.79 6.97
N ASN A 450 -9.66 39.92 6.60
CA ASN A 450 -10.68 39.95 5.55
C ASN A 450 -10.07 39.66 4.17
N ILE A 451 -8.75 39.81 4.03
CA ILE A 451 -7.99 39.33 2.88
C ILE A 451 -7.78 37.83 3.07
N HIS A 452 -8.19 37.04 2.09
CA HIS A 452 -7.99 35.60 2.12
C HIS A 452 -6.49 35.28 2.24
N ILE A 453 -6.14 34.25 3.04
CA ILE A 453 -4.74 33.90 3.31
C ILE A 453 -3.93 33.66 2.02
N ALA A 454 -4.55 33.03 1.02
CA ALA A 454 -3.92 32.83 -0.30
C ALA A 454 -3.59 34.15 -1.02
N GLY A 455 -4.44 35.18 -0.88
CA GLY A 455 -4.16 36.52 -1.42
C GLY A 455 -2.99 37.18 -0.70
N ARG A 456 -2.97 37.11 0.64
CA ARG A 456 -1.86 37.64 1.47
C ARG A 456 -0.52 36.97 1.16
N ILE A 457 -0.51 35.64 1.03
CA ILE A 457 0.68 34.86 0.67
C ILE A 457 1.16 35.24 -0.72
N THR A 458 0.26 35.26 -1.71
CA THR A 458 0.64 35.54 -3.10
C THR A 458 1.15 36.98 -3.25
N ALA A 459 0.54 37.96 -2.56
CA ALA A 459 1.00 39.35 -2.57
C ALA A 459 2.45 39.49 -2.07
N LEU A 460 2.79 38.78 -0.98
CA LEU A 460 4.15 38.79 -0.45
C LEU A 460 5.14 38.07 -1.39
N ALA A 461 4.75 36.92 -1.93
CA ALA A 461 5.56 36.14 -2.86
C ALA A 461 5.84 36.90 -4.16
N ASP A 462 4.82 37.53 -4.74
CA ASP A 462 4.92 38.36 -5.95
C ASP A 462 5.88 39.53 -5.74
N VAL A 463 5.67 40.35 -4.69
CA VAL A 463 6.55 41.51 -4.44
C VAL A 463 7.99 41.10 -4.14
N PHE A 464 8.19 40.00 -3.39
CA PHE A 464 9.53 39.48 -3.15
C PHE A 464 10.22 39.05 -4.46
N ASP A 465 9.52 38.30 -5.32
CA ASP A 465 10.09 37.87 -6.59
C ASP A 465 10.37 39.07 -7.50
N ALA A 466 9.38 39.94 -7.68
CA ALA A 466 9.45 41.12 -8.52
C ALA A 466 10.63 42.06 -8.19
N LEU A 467 10.93 42.26 -6.89
CA LEU A 467 12.01 43.16 -6.47
C LEU A 467 13.41 42.58 -6.71
N GLY A 468 13.57 41.26 -6.65
CA GLY A 468 14.87 40.62 -6.92
C GLY A 468 15.08 40.26 -8.39
N SER A 469 14.07 40.45 -9.26
CA SER A 469 14.14 40.13 -10.68
C SER A 469 14.56 41.37 -11.49
N LYS A 470 15.28 41.16 -12.59
CA LYS A 470 15.68 42.25 -13.49
C LYS A 470 14.47 42.67 -14.34
N ARG A 471 14.14 43.96 -14.36
CA ARG A 471 13.08 44.52 -15.22
C ARG A 471 13.66 45.48 -16.25
N CYS A 472 12.95 45.71 -17.35
CA CYS A 472 13.41 46.57 -18.45
C CYS A 472 13.78 48.01 -18.02
N TYR A 473 13.31 48.46 -16.85
CA TYR A 473 13.58 49.77 -16.25
C TYR A 473 14.35 49.74 -14.91
N LYS A 474 14.66 48.57 -14.33
CA LYS A 474 15.30 48.43 -13.00
C LYS A 474 16.16 47.17 -12.87
N GLU A 475 17.36 47.33 -12.32
CA GLU A 475 18.20 46.19 -11.90
C GLU A 475 17.61 45.49 -10.67
N ALA A 476 17.90 44.20 -10.55
CA ALA A 476 17.55 43.35 -9.42
C ALA A 476 18.07 43.93 -8.08
N TRP A 477 17.25 43.89 -7.03
CA TRP A 477 17.70 44.33 -5.70
C TRP A 477 18.45 43.21 -4.99
N PRO A 478 19.50 43.55 -4.21
CA PRO A 478 20.09 42.60 -3.26
C PRO A 478 19.05 42.13 -2.24
N VAL A 479 19.10 40.86 -1.84
CA VAL A 479 18.13 40.23 -0.92
C VAL A 479 18.00 41.03 0.38
N GLU A 480 19.10 41.55 0.93
CA GLU A 480 19.10 42.33 2.17
C GLU A 480 18.27 43.62 2.04
N LYS A 481 18.26 44.23 0.85
CA LYS A 481 17.48 45.43 0.57
C LYS A 481 15.99 45.10 0.43
N ILE A 482 15.66 43.95 -0.16
CA ILE A 482 14.29 43.45 -0.29
C ILE A 482 13.72 43.16 1.10
N VAL A 483 14.47 42.41 1.93
CA VAL A 483 14.10 42.09 3.31
C VAL A 483 13.86 43.36 4.12
N LYS A 484 14.76 44.36 4.00
CA LYS A 484 14.59 45.63 4.72
C LYS A 484 13.31 46.36 4.33
N LEU A 485 12.94 46.37 3.04
CA LEU A 485 11.70 46.97 2.57
C LEU A 485 10.48 46.20 3.09
N ILE A 486 10.45 44.88 2.91
CA ILE A 486 9.35 44.01 3.35
C ILE A 486 9.14 44.16 4.86
N THR A 487 10.22 44.17 5.65
CA THR A 487 10.15 44.39 7.11
C THR A 487 9.51 45.73 7.46
N SER A 488 9.83 46.81 6.72
CA SER A 488 9.28 48.14 6.97
C SER A 488 7.80 48.30 6.56
N GLU A 489 7.32 47.40 5.70
CA GLU A 489 5.93 47.31 5.23
C GLU A 489 5.11 46.25 5.99
N SER A 490 5.70 45.58 6.99
CA SER A 490 5.01 44.68 7.91
C SER A 490 3.89 45.41 8.65
N GLY A 491 2.68 44.84 8.63
CA GLY A 491 1.47 45.45 9.21
C GLY A 491 0.91 46.62 8.40
N LYS A 492 1.50 46.93 7.23
CA LYS A 492 0.99 47.92 6.28
C LYS A 492 0.59 47.26 4.98
N HIS A 493 1.57 46.88 4.15
CA HIS A 493 1.32 46.16 2.92
C HIS A 493 1.08 44.69 3.23
N PHE A 494 1.94 44.09 4.06
CA PHE A 494 1.98 42.66 4.27
C PHE A 494 1.50 42.27 5.67
N ASP A 495 0.92 41.07 5.74
CA ASP A 495 0.62 40.40 7.00
C ASP A 495 1.89 40.24 7.84
N PRO A 496 1.93 40.75 9.09
CA PRO A 496 3.10 40.66 9.95
C PRO A 496 3.61 39.24 10.16
N GLN A 497 2.71 38.26 10.29
CA GLN A 497 3.07 36.87 10.54
C GLN A 497 3.78 36.26 9.33
N LEU A 498 3.31 36.55 8.11
CA LEU A 498 3.96 36.09 6.89
C LEU A 498 5.32 36.76 6.67
N VAL A 499 5.47 38.02 7.06
CA VAL A 499 6.78 38.70 7.02
C VAL A 499 7.77 38.04 7.98
N GLU A 500 7.36 37.72 9.20
CA GLU A 500 8.21 37.00 10.17
C GLU A 500 8.66 35.65 9.61
N ILE A 501 7.74 34.89 9.01
CA ILE A 501 8.04 33.60 8.37
C ILE A 501 9.04 33.77 7.22
N LEU A 502 8.81 34.75 6.33
CA LEU A 502 9.71 34.98 5.19
C LEU A 502 11.13 35.33 5.65
N ILE A 503 11.26 36.14 6.71
CA ILE A 503 12.57 36.52 7.25
C ILE A 503 13.26 35.32 7.91
N ALA A 504 12.51 34.49 8.62
CA ALA A 504 13.05 33.29 9.27
C ALA A 504 13.58 32.25 8.28
N HIS A 505 13.06 32.24 7.05
CA HIS A 505 13.39 31.28 5.99
C HIS A 505 13.92 31.94 4.71
N ILE A 506 14.61 33.08 4.87
CA ILE A 506 15.03 33.89 3.73
C ILE A 506 16.02 33.16 2.81
N ASP A 507 16.89 32.32 3.37
CA ASP A 507 17.91 31.59 2.61
C ASP A 507 17.26 30.52 1.73
N GLU A 508 16.29 29.77 2.27
CA GLU A 508 15.52 28.78 1.52
C GLU A 508 14.67 29.42 0.42
N ILE A 509 14.02 30.55 0.73
CA ILE A 509 13.21 31.29 -0.24
C ILE A 509 14.08 31.92 -1.33
N ALA A 510 15.27 32.43 -0.99
CA ALA A 510 16.23 32.96 -1.95
C ALA A 510 16.78 31.85 -2.86
N ALA A 511 17.04 30.66 -2.32
CA ALA A 511 17.52 29.51 -3.09
C ALA A 511 16.53 29.08 -4.19
N ILE A 512 15.21 29.28 -4.01
CA ILE A 512 14.21 29.04 -5.06
C ILE A 512 14.54 29.86 -6.32
N ARG A 513 15.03 31.09 -6.16
CA ARG A 513 15.41 31.94 -7.30
C ARG A 513 16.61 31.42 -8.06
N GLU A 514 17.58 30.81 -7.36
CA GLU A 514 18.76 30.21 -7.97
C GLU A 514 18.42 28.96 -8.77
N HIS A 515 17.41 28.18 -8.32
CA HIS A 515 16.95 26.98 -9.01
C HIS A 515 16.09 27.27 -10.25
N PHE A 516 15.49 28.46 -10.32
CA PHE A 516 14.63 28.89 -11.44
C PHE A 516 15.10 30.25 -11.99
N PRO A 517 16.27 30.33 -12.65
CA PRO A 517 16.78 31.56 -13.24
C PRO A 517 15.92 32.03 -14.43
N ASP A 518 16.00 33.34 -14.70
CA ASP A 518 15.34 34.01 -15.83
C ASP A 518 15.90 33.61 -17.20
#